data_AF-A0A1Q7Q103-F1
#
_entry.id   AF-A0A1Q7Q103-F1
#
_cell.length_a   1.000
_cell.length_b   1.000
_cell.length_c   1.000
_cell.angle_alpha   90.00
_cell.angle_beta   90.00
_cell.angle_gamma   90.00
#
_symmetry.space_group_name_H-M   'P 1'
#
loop_
_entity.id
_entity.type
_entity.pdbx_description
1 polymer ?
#
loop_
_entity_poly.entity_id
_entity_poly.type
_entity_poly.pdbx_seq_one_letter_code
_entity_poly.pdbx_strand_id
1 'polypeptide(L)'
;MLERGESSSETTFDFTTIDVPGASTTGALDINNEGVIVGRYASAGRTHGFVRSTAGELTTIDFPGAGFTVAGALNNRGDIVGWYTLPAAPVVRHGFLLRDGEFTTFDPPGSIFTNVLGINDHGEIVGRFCTLAICLPFPGNGEWHGFLLREGEFTTIDFPGSHETNVFKINDRGQIAGGYGTPDGNELPFVLSRKGKFTSIALPGAKQISQDNGGLNGRGDIVGIYCDGAPPCFFGPTRTHGYVLSANDFATIDVPGALATTAVGINTRGEIVGSSFDASGSGHGYLLRWGHLGVIAARRDANDDAEDSPRAGTFHAQKNCAQYSGLAGGFCTLTVSTLKQIPVGTKVVYASAATATALSSDLMLVPPPGNSVAFGHVELNRVTRTGTLTFSGGTGKFQHFSANVTISFLYPQNWAWDATYSFGNEGDPDDRD
;
A
#
# COMPACT_ATOMS: atom_id res chain seq x y z
N MET A 1 -13.66 -30.10 -37.05
CA MET A 1 -13.53 -28.64 -36.91
C MET A 1 -13.36 -28.37 -35.43
N LEU A 2 -12.14 -28.05 -35.00
CA LEU A 2 -11.82 -27.72 -33.61
C LEU A 2 -11.88 -26.21 -33.51
N GLU A 3 -12.93 -25.66 -32.90
CA GLU A 3 -12.96 -24.23 -32.55
C GLU A 3 -12.34 -24.06 -31.16
N ARG A 4 -11.29 -23.23 -31.15
CA ARG A 4 -10.53 -22.82 -29.97
C ARG A 4 -11.43 -21.95 -29.09
N GLY A 5 -11.57 -22.32 -27.82
CA GLY A 5 -12.10 -21.41 -26.81
C GLY A 5 -11.05 -20.37 -26.44
N GLU A 6 -11.35 -19.10 -26.70
CA GLU A 6 -10.63 -17.96 -26.10
C GLU A 6 -11.20 -17.71 -24.71
N SER A 7 -10.34 -17.79 -23.68
CA SER A 7 -10.69 -17.49 -22.30
C SER A 7 -10.67 -15.97 -22.08
N SER A 8 -11.77 -15.42 -21.53
CA SER A 8 -11.89 -14.00 -21.21
C SER A 8 -11.07 -13.64 -19.97
N SER A 9 -10.23 -12.62 -20.06
CA SER A 9 -9.35 -12.15 -19.00
C SER A 9 -10.05 -11.32 -17.92
N GLU A 10 -10.18 -11.86 -16.72
CA GLU A 10 -10.52 -11.12 -15.50
C GLU A 10 -9.40 -10.13 -15.12
N THR A 11 -9.75 -9.00 -14.51
CA THR A 11 -8.76 -8.10 -13.90
C THR A 11 -8.66 -8.54 -12.44
N THR A 12 -7.80 -9.51 -12.20
CA THR A 12 -7.60 -10.12 -10.88
C THR A 12 -6.58 -9.29 -10.10
N PHE A 13 -6.74 -9.14 -8.78
CA PHE A 13 -5.57 -8.85 -7.96
C PHE A 13 -4.65 -10.07 -8.08
N ASP A 14 -3.50 -9.89 -8.69
CA ASP A 14 -2.55 -10.97 -8.90
C ASP A 14 -1.63 -11.01 -7.69
N PHE A 15 -1.99 -11.88 -6.74
CA PHE A 15 -1.16 -12.19 -5.59
C PHE A 15 -0.22 -13.34 -5.95
N THR A 16 1.07 -13.03 -6.00
CA THR A 16 2.12 -14.04 -6.10
C THR A 16 2.70 -14.28 -4.71
N THR A 17 2.60 -15.51 -4.21
CA THR A 17 3.24 -15.91 -2.95
C THR A 17 4.77 -15.89 -3.08
N ILE A 18 5.43 -15.41 -2.03
CA ILE A 18 6.87 -15.36 -1.87
C ILE A 18 7.20 -16.10 -0.58
N ASP A 19 7.26 -17.43 -0.67
CA ASP A 19 7.67 -18.29 0.44
C ASP A 19 9.08 -18.80 0.22
N VAL A 20 9.91 -18.67 1.25
CA VAL A 20 11.23 -19.31 1.27
C VAL A 20 11.04 -20.80 1.56
N PRO A 21 11.53 -21.71 0.71
CA PRO A 21 11.38 -23.14 0.92
C PRO A 21 11.92 -23.61 2.28
N GLY A 22 11.10 -24.33 3.04
CA GLY A 22 11.45 -24.85 4.36
C GLY A 22 11.40 -23.82 5.50
N ALA A 23 10.97 -22.58 5.23
CA ALA A 23 10.74 -21.59 6.26
C ALA A 23 9.38 -21.82 6.96
N SER A 24 9.31 -21.52 8.25
CA SER A 24 8.05 -21.55 9.01
C SER A 24 7.22 -20.28 8.84
N THR A 25 7.88 -19.19 8.45
CA THR A 25 7.26 -17.93 8.04
C THR A 25 8.19 -17.17 7.10
N THR A 26 7.60 -16.51 6.10
CA THR A 26 8.27 -15.56 5.22
C THR A 26 7.52 -14.24 5.25
N GLY A 27 8.25 -13.13 5.29
CA GLY A 27 7.68 -11.79 5.17
C GLY A 27 8.49 -10.96 4.19
N ALA A 28 7.84 -10.52 3.11
CA ALA A 28 8.39 -9.51 2.20
C ALA A 28 8.19 -8.13 2.83
N LEU A 29 9.26 -7.34 2.90
CA LEU A 29 9.27 -6.07 3.63
C LEU A 29 9.38 -4.86 2.71
N ASP A 30 10.06 -5.01 1.56
CA ASP A 30 10.23 -3.90 0.63
C ASP A 30 10.47 -4.37 -0.82
N ILE A 31 10.19 -3.49 -1.78
CA ILE A 31 10.34 -3.74 -3.21
C ILE A 31 10.86 -2.49 -3.92
N ASN A 32 11.87 -2.64 -4.79
CA ASN A 32 12.39 -1.53 -5.58
C ASN A 32 11.72 -1.41 -6.96
N ASN A 33 12.10 -0.38 -7.73
CA ASN A 33 11.58 -0.15 -9.07
C ASN A 33 12.14 -1.13 -10.10
N GLU A 34 13.00 -2.07 -9.75
CA GLU A 34 13.39 -3.18 -10.63
C GLU A 34 12.53 -4.41 -10.37
N GLY A 35 11.83 -4.47 -9.23
CA GLY A 35 11.06 -5.62 -8.78
C GLY A 35 11.89 -6.60 -7.94
N VAL A 36 13.06 -6.18 -7.48
CA VAL A 36 13.83 -6.88 -6.44
C VAL A 36 13.13 -6.66 -5.11
N ILE A 37 13.00 -7.72 -4.33
CA ILE A 37 12.27 -7.73 -3.06
C ILE A 37 13.24 -8.13 -1.95
N VAL A 38 13.16 -7.46 -0.80
CA VAL A 38 13.85 -7.90 0.42
C VAL A 38 12.85 -8.25 1.51
N GLY A 39 13.32 -9.02 2.48
CA GLY A 39 12.54 -9.30 3.67
C GLY A 39 13.25 -10.20 4.65
N ARG A 40 12.46 -10.97 5.38
CA ARG A 40 12.95 -11.97 6.33
C ARG A 40 12.21 -13.29 6.21
N TYR A 41 12.84 -14.37 6.64
CA TYR A 41 12.19 -15.65 6.85
C TYR A 41 12.73 -16.33 8.12
N ALA A 42 11.92 -17.19 8.74
CA ALA A 42 12.34 -18.00 9.87
C ALA A 42 12.57 -19.44 9.45
N SER A 43 13.71 -20.01 9.83
CA SER A 43 14.03 -21.42 9.62
C SER A 43 14.91 -21.93 10.76
N ALA A 44 14.65 -23.17 11.21
CA ALA A 44 15.41 -23.81 12.30
C ALA A 44 15.58 -22.94 13.57
N GLY A 45 14.55 -22.15 13.92
CA GLY A 45 14.57 -21.27 15.10
C GLY A 45 15.41 -19.99 14.96
N ARG A 46 15.89 -19.67 13.75
CA ARG A 46 16.62 -18.43 13.42
C ARG A 46 15.84 -17.60 12.41
N THR A 47 16.07 -16.29 12.43
CA THR A 47 15.54 -15.36 11.42
C THR A 47 16.67 -14.89 10.52
N HIS A 48 16.44 -15.03 9.23
CA HIS A 48 17.36 -14.69 8.16
C HIS A 48 16.78 -13.56 7.33
N GLY A 49 17.64 -12.69 6.80
CA GLY A 49 17.27 -11.77 5.73
C GLY A 49 17.22 -12.52 4.39
N PHE A 50 16.50 -11.99 3.41
CA PHE A 50 16.60 -12.47 2.04
C PHE A 50 16.51 -11.33 1.02
N VAL A 51 17.07 -11.58 -0.17
CA VAL A 51 16.77 -10.88 -1.41
C VAL A 51 16.09 -11.86 -2.36
N ARG A 52 15.06 -11.41 -3.05
CA ARG A 52 14.47 -12.10 -4.19
C ARG A 52 14.74 -11.31 -5.46
N SER A 53 15.41 -11.92 -6.43
CA SER A 53 15.65 -11.31 -7.73
C SER A 53 14.37 -11.20 -8.56
N THR A 54 14.43 -10.45 -9.66
CA THR A 54 13.31 -10.33 -10.62
C THR A 54 12.96 -11.67 -11.29
N ALA A 55 13.95 -12.56 -11.42
CA ALA A 55 13.77 -13.94 -11.90
C ALA A 55 13.18 -14.88 -10.82
N GLY A 56 13.05 -14.41 -9.57
CA GLY A 56 12.51 -15.17 -8.45
C GLY A 56 13.52 -16.01 -7.68
N GLU A 57 14.82 -15.85 -7.96
CA GLU A 57 15.88 -16.47 -7.16
C GLU A 57 15.93 -15.83 -5.77
N LEU A 58 16.03 -16.67 -4.74
CA LEU A 58 16.12 -16.26 -3.34
C LEU A 58 17.55 -16.43 -2.84
N THR A 59 18.12 -15.36 -2.31
CA THR A 59 19.45 -15.34 -1.70
C THR A 59 19.33 -14.93 -0.24
N THR A 60 19.89 -15.74 0.65
CA THR A 60 19.95 -15.45 2.09
C THR A 60 20.92 -14.31 2.38
N ILE A 61 20.51 -13.41 3.27
CA ILE A 61 21.34 -12.36 3.85
C ILE A 61 21.42 -12.59 5.35
N ASP A 62 22.61 -12.94 5.83
CA ASP A 62 22.91 -13.04 7.24
C ASP A 62 24.03 -12.07 7.60
N PHE A 63 23.76 -11.20 8.58
CA PHE A 63 24.82 -10.40 9.16
C PHE A 63 25.81 -11.34 9.89
N PRO A 64 27.14 -11.18 9.69
CA PRO A 64 28.13 -12.08 10.29
C PRO A 64 28.00 -12.19 11.82
N GLY A 65 27.82 -13.42 12.31
CA GLY A 65 27.68 -13.71 13.75
C GLY A 65 26.31 -13.39 14.35
N ALA A 66 25.34 -12.90 13.56
CA ALA A 66 24.00 -12.61 14.05
C ALA A 66 23.14 -13.87 14.27
N GLY A 67 22.33 -13.82 15.33
CA GLY A 67 21.27 -14.80 15.58
C GLY A 67 19.97 -14.45 14.84
N PHE A 68 19.85 -13.19 14.43
CA PHE A 68 18.66 -12.61 13.80
C PHE A 68 19.10 -11.55 12.80
N THR A 69 18.69 -11.67 11.53
CA THR A 69 18.93 -10.66 10.48
C THR A 69 17.62 -10.32 9.80
N VAL A 70 17.37 -9.02 9.57
CA VAL A 70 16.24 -8.53 8.77
C VAL A 70 16.76 -7.60 7.71
N ALA A 71 16.52 -7.92 6.44
CA ALA A 71 16.66 -6.96 5.34
C ALA A 71 15.36 -6.14 5.26
N GLY A 72 15.40 -4.92 5.79
CA GLY A 72 14.21 -4.10 6.03
C GLY A 72 13.79 -3.29 4.80
N ALA A 73 14.75 -2.72 4.08
CA ALA A 73 14.49 -1.91 2.88
C ALA A 73 15.63 -1.99 1.87
N LEU A 74 15.32 -1.61 0.62
CA LEU A 74 16.28 -1.51 -0.46
C LEU A 74 16.02 -0.29 -1.36
N ASN A 75 17.06 0.23 -1.99
CA ASN A 75 16.93 1.28 -3.01
C ASN A 75 17.14 0.73 -4.44
N ASN A 76 17.03 1.58 -5.46
CA ASN A 76 17.18 1.15 -6.86
C ASN A 76 18.65 0.93 -7.27
N ARG A 77 19.62 1.28 -6.41
CA ARG A 77 21.03 0.92 -6.61
C ARG A 77 21.38 -0.47 -6.09
N GLY A 78 20.45 -1.13 -5.39
CA GLY A 78 20.69 -2.41 -4.73
C GLY A 78 21.34 -2.30 -3.35
N ASP A 79 21.44 -1.09 -2.78
CA ASP A 79 21.80 -0.94 -1.36
C ASP A 79 20.66 -1.51 -0.51
N ILE A 80 21.01 -2.29 0.51
CA ILE A 80 20.04 -2.90 1.42
C ILE A 80 20.32 -2.39 2.83
N VAL A 81 19.27 -1.97 3.53
CA VAL A 81 19.37 -1.61 4.95
C VAL A 81 18.47 -2.50 5.78
N GLY A 82 18.82 -2.61 7.05
CA GLY A 82 18.06 -3.45 7.96
C GLY A 82 18.64 -3.43 9.35
N TRP A 83 18.33 -4.47 10.11
CA TRP A 83 18.81 -4.60 11.47
C TRP A 83 19.12 -6.05 11.84
N TYR A 84 19.95 -6.21 12.86
CA TYR A 84 20.37 -7.52 13.36
C TYR A 84 20.44 -7.55 14.89
N THR A 85 20.44 -8.76 15.46
CA THR A 85 20.76 -8.99 16.87
C THR A 85 21.84 -10.07 17.01
N LEU A 86 22.68 -9.89 18.01
CA LEU A 86 23.72 -10.87 18.35
C LEU A 86 23.17 -11.87 19.37
N PRO A 87 23.56 -13.16 19.31
CA PRO A 87 23.08 -14.17 20.27
C PRO A 87 23.36 -13.81 21.74
N ALA A 88 24.47 -13.10 22.01
CA ALA A 88 24.85 -12.66 23.34
C ALA A 88 24.01 -11.48 23.88
N ALA A 89 23.31 -10.77 23.00
CA ALA A 89 22.50 -9.60 23.34
C ALA A 89 21.22 -9.57 22.48
N PRO A 90 20.29 -10.53 22.66
CA PRO A 90 19.16 -10.74 21.75
C PRO A 90 18.12 -9.61 21.76
N VAL A 91 18.18 -8.73 22.77
CA VAL A 91 17.31 -7.55 22.91
C VAL A 91 17.91 -6.30 22.28
N VAL A 92 19.22 -6.28 22.06
CA VAL A 92 19.93 -5.14 21.44
C VAL A 92 19.82 -5.28 19.93
N ARG A 93 19.33 -4.23 19.27
CA ARG A 93 19.20 -4.19 17.82
C ARG A 93 20.16 -3.17 17.24
N HIS A 94 20.87 -3.59 16.22
CA HIS A 94 21.83 -2.76 15.50
C HIS A 94 21.37 -2.53 14.07
N GLY A 95 21.54 -1.31 13.57
CA GLY A 95 21.32 -0.99 12.17
C GLY A 95 22.47 -1.46 11.28
N PHE A 96 22.16 -1.85 10.04
CA PHE A 96 23.18 -2.12 9.02
C PHE A 96 22.83 -1.54 7.65
N LEU A 97 23.87 -1.26 6.87
CA LEU A 97 23.85 -1.05 5.42
C LEU A 97 24.68 -2.16 4.78
N LEU A 98 24.12 -2.86 3.82
CA LEU A 98 24.80 -3.78 2.92
C LEU A 98 24.94 -3.09 1.57
N ARG A 99 26.19 -2.83 1.16
CA ARG A 99 26.55 -2.21 -0.11
C ARG A 99 27.74 -2.96 -0.69
N ASP A 100 27.67 -3.33 -1.97
CA ASP A 100 28.75 -4.05 -2.67
C ASP A 100 29.21 -5.33 -1.94
N GLY A 101 28.30 -6.00 -1.22
CA GLY A 101 28.59 -7.20 -0.44
C GLY A 101 29.20 -6.95 0.94
N GLU A 102 29.44 -5.70 1.33
CA GLU A 102 30.02 -5.32 2.60
C GLU A 102 28.96 -4.77 3.57
N PHE A 103 28.97 -5.27 4.81
CA PHE A 103 28.12 -4.77 5.88
C PHE A 103 28.81 -3.61 6.62
N THR A 104 28.09 -2.52 6.80
CA THR A 104 28.46 -1.41 7.71
C THR A 104 27.40 -1.30 8.80
N THR A 105 27.83 -1.36 10.07
CA THR A 105 26.95 -1.14 11.22
C THR A 105 26.87 0.35 11.56
N PHE A 106 25.68 0.81 11.95
CA PHE A 106 25.47 2.15 12.48
C PHE A 106 24.29 2.16 13.45
N ASP A 107 24.36 3.03 14.45
CA ASP A 107 23.34 3.21 15.47
C ASP A 107 23.24 4.69 15.85
N PRO A 108 22.03 5.26 16.02
CA PRO A 108 21.90 6.57 16.62
C PRO A 108 22.62 6.65 17.98
N PRO A 109 23.28 7.77 18.31
CA PRO A 109 24.04 7.89 19.56
C PRO A 109 23.18 7.56 20.79
N GLY A 110 23.67 6.64 21.63
CA GLY A 110 22.99 6.22 22.87
C GLY A 110 21.81 5.26 22.68
N SER A 111 21.50 4.85 21.44
CA SER A 111 20.47 3.85 21.20
C SER A 111 20.89 2.46 21.69
N ILE A 112 19.91 1.72 22.24
CA ILE A 112 20.01 0.29 22.56
C ILE A 112 19.26 -0.53 21.51
N PHE A 113 18.39 0.13 20.75
CA PHE A 113 17.53 -0.48 19.77
C PHE A 113 17.48 0.41 18.53
N THR A 114 17.97 -0.12 17.41
CA THR A 114 17.91 0.53 16.09
C THR A 114 17.14 -0.36 15.12
N ASN A 115 15.99 0.11 14.64
CA ASN A 115 15.29 -0.49 13.50
C ASN A 115 15.46 0.41 12.29
N VAL A 116 16.17 -0.07 11.28
CA VAL A 116 16.29 0.62 10.00
C VAL A 116 15.20 0.13 9.05
N LEU A 117 14.38 1.05 8.56
CA LEU A 117 13.12 0.73 7.86
C LEU A 117 13.04 1.31 6.43
N GLY A 118 13.86 2.31 6.09
CA GLY A 118 13.83 2.93 4.76
C GLY A 118 15.17 3.46 4.29
N ILE A 119 15.36 3.46 2.97
CA ILE A 119 16.50 4.06 2.27
C ILE A 119 16.02 4.61 0.92
N ASN A 120 16.57 5.74 0.45
CA ASN A 120 16.33 6.27 -0.89
C ASN A 120 17.57 6.15 -1.82
N ASP A 121 17.41 6.57 -3.07
CA ASP A 121 18.49 6.59 -4.08
C ASP A 121 19.49 7.73 -3.86
N HIS A 122 19.41 8.47 -2.76
CA HIS A 122 20.49 9.36 -2.30
C HIS A 122 21.32 8.72 -1.18
N GLY A 123 20.95 7.51 -0.72
CA GLY A 123 21.60 6.85 0.41
C GLY A 123 21.19 7.45 1.75
N GLU A 124 20.12 8.24 1.79
CA GLU A 124 19.53 8.73 3.03
C GLU A 124 18.72 7.60 3.65
N ILE A 125 18.95 7.35 4.94
CA ILE A 125 18.42 6.19 5.66
C ILE A 125 17.50 6.68 6.77
N VAL A 126 16.35 6.04 6.93
CA VAL A 126 15.41 6.35 8.00
C VAL A 126 15.00 5.11 8.78
N GLY A 127 14.52 5.34 9.99
CA GLY A 127 14.00 4.29 10.85
C GLY A 127 13.60 4.83 12.20
N ARG A 128 13.55 3.93 13.18
CA ARG A 128 13.26 4.28 14.57
C ARG A 128 14.33 3.77 15.52
N PHE A 129 14.48 4.44 16.63
CA PHE A 129 15.36 4.01 17.70
C PHE A 129 14.74 4.27 19.07
N CYS A 130 15.36 3.67 20.08
CA CYS A 130 15.03 3.86 21.47
C CYS A 130 16.30 3.73 22.33
N THR A 131 16.33 4.47 23.44
CA THR A 131 17.48 4.56 24.34
C THR A 131 17.38 3.65 25.57
N LEU A 132 16.25 2.97 25.74
CA LEU A 132 15.96 2.08 26.87
C LEU A 132 16.15 0.60 26.53
N ALA A 133 16.43 -0.21 27.55
CA ALA A 133 16.60 -1.65 27.39
C ALA A 133 15.32 -2.38 26.95
N ILE A 134 14.15 -1.80 27.25
CA ILE A 134 12.84 -2.29 26.81
C ILE A 134 12.03 -1.08 26.36
N CYS A 135 11.58 -1.10 25.12
CA CYS A 135 10.80 -0.03 24.51
C CYS A 135 9.40 -0.59 24.24
N LEU A 136 8.41 -0.01 24.89
CA LEU A 136 7.03 -0.46 24.80
C LEU A 136 6.22 0.65 24.12
N PRO A 137 5.49 0.33 23.04
CA PRO A 137 4.59 1.31 22.42
C PRO A 137 3.55 1.78 23.43
N PHE A 138 2.93 2.93 23.18
CA PHE A 138 1.91 3.48 24.08
C PHE A 138 0.80 2.45 24.36
N PRO A 139 0.30 2.29 25.60
CA PRO A 139 0.50 3.12 26.80
C PRO A 139 1.76 2.76 27.63
N GLY A 140 2.78 2.16 27.01
CA GLY A 140 4.09 1.90 27.60
C GLY A 140 4.93 3.17 27.84
N ASN A 141 6.24 3.07 27.62
CA ASN A 141 7.14 4.20 27.88
C ASN A 141 7.19 5.24 26.75
N GLY A 142 6.68 4.94 25.56
CA GLY A 142 6.62 5.90 24.45
C GLY A 142 7.98 6.34 23.92
N GLU A 143 9.07 5.61 24.23
CA GLU A 143 10.44 6.05 23.92
C GLU A 143 10.84 5.87 22.44
N TRP A 144 9.88 5.69 21.53
CA TRP A 144 10.19 5.54 20.12
C TRP A 144 10.42 6.90 19.48
N HIS A 145 11.63 7.05 18.94
CA HIS A 145 12.06 8.22 18.18
C HIS A 145 12.31 7.83 16.72
N GLY A 146 11.91 8.69 15.79
CA GLY A 146 12.33 8.56 14.40
C GLY A 146 13.77 9.04 14.22
N PHE A 147 14.46 8.56 13.20
CA PHE A 147 15.74 9.14 12.78
C PHE A 147 15.86 9.25 11.26
N LEU A 148 16.69 10.21 10.84
CA LEU A 148 17.27 10.32 9.50
C LEU A 148 18.80 10.29 9.63
N LEU A 149 19.45 9.39 8.90
CA LEU A 149 20.88 9.36 8.67
C LEU A 149 21.18 9.90 7.27
N ARG A 150 21.89 11.03 7.20
CA ARG A 150 22.31 11.68 5.95
C ARG A 150 23.76 12.08 6.09
N GLU A 151 24.60 11.68 5.13
CA GLU A 151 26.03 12.04 5.09
C GLU A 151 26.79 11.69 6.39
N GLY A 152 26.38 10.63 7.08
CA GLY A 152 26.98 10.18 8.35
C GLY A 152 26.45 10.87 9.60
N GLU A 153 25.55 11.85 9.46
CA GLU A 153 24.94 12.56 10.58
C GLU A 153 23.53 12.05 10.88
N PHE A 154 23.25 11.82 12.17
CA PHE A 154 21.92 11.46 12.66
C PHE A 154 21.12 12.71 13.03
N THR A 155 19.88 12.77 12.55
CA THR A 155 18.87 13.74 12.98
C THR A 155 17.69 13.00 13.59
N THR A 156 17.33 13.33 14.84
CA THR A 156 16.11 12.82 15.48
C THR A 156 14.88 13.45 14.84
N ILE A 157 13.85 12.64 14.60
CA ILE A 157 12.57 13.03 14.04
C ILE A 157 11.48 12.64 15.05
N ASP A 158 10.95 13.64 15.74
CA ASP A 158 9.81 13.49 16.63
C ASP A 158 8.65 14.35 16.13
N PHE A 159 7.48 13.75 16.01
CA PHE A 159 6.26 14.47 15.70
C PHE A 159 5.90 15.39 16.89
N PRO A 160 5.60 16.69 16.65
CA PRO A 160 5.34 17.62 17.74
C PRO A 160 4.18 17.18 18.64
N GLY A 161 4.45 17.02 19.93
CA GLY A 161 3.46 16.64 20.94
C GLY A 161 3.01 15.18 20.90
N SER A 162 3.66 14.31 20.10
CA SER A 162 3.40 12.88 20.13
C SER A 162 4.01 12.23 21.37
N HIS A 163 3.40 11.14 21.85
CA HIS A 163 4.04 10.28 22.84
C HIS A 163 5.09 9.36 22.23
N GLU A 164 5.00 9.06 20.94
CA GLU A 164 5.96 8.22 20.22
C GLU A 164 5.95 8.56 18.73
N THR A 165 7.09 8.42 18.05
CA THR A 165 7.24 8.64 16.61
C THR A 165 8.01 7.50 15.95
N ASN A 166 7.42 6.93 14.91
CA ASN A 166 8.00 5.83 14.14
C ASN A 166 8.12 6.26 12.67
N VAL A 167 9.33 6.22 12.11
CA VAL A 167 9.57 6.57 10.70
C VAL A 167 9.75 5.30 9.88
N PHE A 168 8.98 5.14 8.80
CA PHE A 168 8.94 3.91 8.01
C PHE A 168 9.76 4.01 6.72
N LYS A 169 9.54 5.06 5.93
CA LYS A 169 10.09 5.13 4.56
C LYS A 169 10.46 6.55 4.18
N ILE A 170 11.46 6.69 3.31
CA ILE A 170 11.86 7.94 2.65
C ILE A 170 11.88 7.72 1.13
N ASN A 171 11.41 8.70 0.35
CA ASN A 171 11.50 8.68 -1.11
C ASN A 171 12.60 9.63 -1.63
N ASP A 172 12.88 9.60 -2.94
CA ASP A 172 13.94 10.42 -3.56
C ASP A 172 13.64 11.93 -3.56
N ARG A 173 12.39 12.33 -3.30
CA ARG A 173 12.05 13.74 -3.08
C ARG A 173 12.40 14.21 -1.66
N GLY A 174 12.86 13.31 -0.79
CA GLY A 174 13.12 13.56 0.63
C GLY A 174 11.84 13.71 1.45
N GLN A 175 10.72 13.15 0.98
CA GLN A 175 9.51 13.01 1.79
C GLN A 175 9.64 11.74 2.62
N ILE A 176 9.19 11.83 3.87
CA ILE A 176 9.27 10.74 4.85
C ILE A 176 7.86 10.39 5.28
N ALA A 177 7.52 9.10 5.27
CA ALA A 177 6.28 8.57 5.82
C ALA A 177 6.55 7.85 7.15
N GLY A 178 5.63 8.00 8.10
CA GLY A 178 5.72 7.40 9.42
C GLY A 178 4.37 7.35 10.13
N GLY A 179 4.39 6.95 11.39
CA GLY A 179 3.26 6.96 12.30
C GLY A 179 3.63 7.60 13.63
N TYR A 180 2.66 8.23 14.29
CA TYR A 180 2.86 8.85 15.60
C TYR A 180 1.70 8.55 16.54
N GLY A 181 2.01 8.49 17.84
CA GLY A 181 1.04 8.33 18.91
C GLY A 181 0.53 9.70 19.37
N THR A 182 -0.77 9.94 19.29
CA THR A 182 -1.40 11.17 19.77
C THR A 182 -1.54 11.17 21.30
N PRO A 183 -1.68 12.33 21.96
CA PRO A 183 -1.91 12.41 23.41
C PRO A 183 -3.14 11.65 23.94
N ASP A 184 -4.16 11.48 23.10
CA ASP A 184 -5.38 10.73 23.40
C ASP A 184 -5.26 9.22 23.10
N GLY A 185 -4.08 8.75 22.70
CA GLY A 185 -3.76 7.33 22.52
C GLY A 185 -4.10 6.76 21.15
N ASN A 186 -4.36 7.61 20.15
CA ASN A 186 -4.55 7.18 18.76
C ASN A 186 -3.21 7.05 18.03
N GLU A 187 -3.16 6.18 17.03
CA GLU A 187 -2.02 5.93 16.16
C GLU A 187 -2.37 6.39 14.74
N LEU A 188 -1.74 7.47 14.28
CA LEU A 188 -2.03 8.10 13.00
C LEU A 188 -0.81 8.15 12.08
N PRO A 189 -0.99 7.98 10.76
CA PRO A 189 0.07 8.20 9.79
C PRO A 189 0.43 9.69 9.66
N PHE A 190 1.67 9.96 9.29
CA PHE A 190 2.12 11.29 8.89
C PHE A 190 2.99 11.25 7.64
N VAL A 191 3.06 12.38 6.95
CA VAL A 191 4.12 12.69 5.98
C VAL A 191 4.91 13.91 6.45
N LEU A 192 6.22 13.77 6.52
CA LEU A 192 7.16 14.84 6.76
C LEU A 192 7.76 15.27 5.42
N SER A 193 7.56 16.53 5.05
CA SER A 193 8.17 17.12 3.86
C SER A 193 9.68 17.36 4.07
N ARG A 194 10.44 17.42 2.97
CA ARG A 194 11.88 17.77 2.99
C ARG A 194 12.18 19.10 3.70
N LYS A 195 11.20 20.01 3.76
CA LYS A 195 11.32 21.32 4.44
C LYS A 195 10.99 21.26 5.94
N GLY A 196 10.76 20.08 6.52
CA GLY A 196 10.52 19.91 7.96
C GLY A 196 9.05 20.07 8.39
N LYS A 197 8.11 20.20 7.43
CA LYS A 197 6.67 20.29 7.76
C LYS A 197 6.06 18.89 7.88
N PHE A 198 5.55 18.55 9.07
CA PHE A 198 4.68 17.39 9.30
C PHE A 198 3.26 17.64 8.79
N THR A 199 2.65 16.61 8.23
CA THR A 199 1.23 16.55 7.85
C THR A 199 0.65 15.25 8.40
N SER A 200 -0.26 15.35 9.35
CA SER A 200 -1.03 14.20 9.84
C SER A 200 -2.07 13.78 8.81
N ILE A 201 -2.34 12.48 8.73
CA ILE A 201 -3.30 11.89 7.80
C ILE A 201 -4.37 11.15 8.61
N ALA A 202 -5.62 11.56 8.43
CA ALA A 202 -6.76 10.85 8.98
C ALA A 202 -7.21 9.77 7.99
N LEU A 203 -7.23 8.50 8.41
CA LEU A 203 -7.76 7.42 7.59
C LEU A 203 -9.30 7.36 7.69
N PRO A 204 -10.02 6.98 6.62
CA PRO A 204 -11.48 6.86 6.65
C PRO A 204 -11.96 5.91 7.75
N GLY A 205 -13.07 6.28 8.41
CA GLY A 205 -13.65 5.47 9.48
C GLY A 205 -12.87 5.48 10.79
N ALA A 206 -12.01 6.48 11.02
CA ALA A 206 -11.17 6.61 12.23
C ALA A 206 -10.26 5.39 12.49
N LYS A 207 -9.80 4.76 11.40
CA LYS A 207 -8.89 3.61 11.44
C LYS A 207 -7.56 3.99 12.10
N GLN A 208 -7.10 3.09 12.95
CA GLN A 208 -5.80 3.17 13.64
C GLN A 208 -4.77 2.38 12.84
N ILE A 209 -3.52 2.86 12.79
CA ILE A 209 -2.45 2.18 12.05
C ILE A 209 -1.51 1.41 12.95
N SER A 210 -0.93 0.33 12.45
CA SER A 210 0.24 -0.24 13.10
C SER A 210 1.45 0.66 12.88
N GLN A 211 2.22 0.88 13.94
CA GLN A 211 3.43 1.72 13.90
C GLN A 211 4.73 0.94 13.60
N ASP A 212 4.63 -0.31 13.15
CA ASP A 212 5.80 -1.17 12.98
C ASP A 212 6.47 -1.07 11.60
N ASN A 213 5.71 -0.75 10.55
CA ASN A 213 6.19 -0.66 9.16
C ASN A 213 5.18 0.09 8.28
N GLY A 214 5.66 0.55 7.13
CA GLY A 214 4.86 1.16 6.07
C GLY A 214 5.73 1.54 4.88
N GLY A 215 5.10 1.80 3.75
CA GLY A 215 5.77 2.14 2.51
C GLY A 215 5.36 3.51 1.98
N LEU A 216 6.24 4.09 1.18
CA LEU A 216 6.06 5.35 0.45
C LEU A 216 6.82 5.22 -0.88
N ASN A 217 6.13 5.40 -2.01
CA ASN A 217 6.79 5.38 -3.31
C ASN A 217 7.11 6.79 -3.85
N GLY A 218 7.73 6.82 -5.03
CA GLY A 218 8.04 8.04 -5.76
C GLY A 218 6.83 8.78 -6.32
N ARG A 219 5.59 8.30 -6.16
CA ARG A 219 4.36 9.05 -6.49
C ARG A 219 3.72 9.71 -5.29
N GLY A 220 4.14 9.33 -4.08
CA GLY A 220 3.49 9.75 -2.83
C GLY A 220 2.41 8.78 -2.35
N ASP A 221 2.28 7.60 -2.99
CA ASP A 221 1.40 6.55 -2.52
C ASP A 221 1.99 5.95 -1.24
N ILE A 222 1.14 5.77 -0.23
CA ILE A 222 1.51 5.21 1.07
C ILE A 222 0.86 3.84 1.20
N VAL A 223 1.59 2.86 1.70
CA VAL A 223 1.01 1.59 2.15
C VAL A 223 1.28 1.40 3.62
N GLY A 224 0.39 0.69 4.30
CA GLY A 224 0.60 0.36 5.71
C GLY A 224 -0.38 -0.70 6.18
N ILE A 225 -0.50 -0.76 7.50
CA ILE A 225 -1.35 -1.72 8.20
C ILE A 225 -2.35 -0.92 9.03
N TYR A 226 -3.62 -1.31 9.02
CA TYR A 226 -4.62 -0.82 9.96
C TYR A 226 -5.33 -2.00 10.64
N CYS A 227 -5.97 -1.75 11.78
CA CYS A 227 -6.77 -2.75 12.48
C CYS A 227 -8.19 -2.24 12.77
N ASP A 228 -9.15 -3.17 12.89
CA ASP A 228 -10.56 -2.86 13.17
C ASP A 228 -10.84 -2.58 14.67
N GLY A 229 -9.83 -2.70 15.52
CA GLY A 229 -9.93 -2.60 16.98
C GLY A 229 -9.47 -1.27 17.56
N ALA A 230 -9.74 -1.07 18.86
CA ALA A 230 -9.18 0.04 19.62
C ALA A 230 -7.64 -0.11 19.74
N PRO A 231 -6.89 1.00 19.82
CA PRO A 231 -5.44 0.97 19.91
C PRO A 231 -4.97 0.26 21.20
N PRO A 232 -3.75 -0.31 21.19
CA PRO A 232 -2.74 -0.19 20.13
C PRO A 232 -2.97 -1.19 18.98
N CYS A 233 -2.78 -0.75 17.73
CA CYS A 233 -2.77 -1.63 16.57
C CYS A 233 -1.42 -2.36 16.48
N PHE A 234 -1.32 -3.47 17.19
CA PHE A 234 -0.15 -4.33 17.11
C PHE A 234 -0.10 -5.12 15.80
N PHE A 235 1.12 -5.31 15.28
CA PHE A 235 1.37 -6.37 14.32
C PHE A 235 0.97 -7.72 14.95
N GLY A 236 0.04 -8.43 14.31
CA GLY A 236 -0.45 -9.72 14.79
C GLY A 236 -1.11 -10.53 13.69
N PRO A 237 -1.16 -11.87 13.82
CA PRO A 237 -1.65 -12.77 12.78
C PRO A 237 -3.17 -12.72 12.57
N THR A 238 -3.87 -11.77 13.18
CA THR A 238 -5.33 -11.65 13.14
C THR A 238 -5.78 -10.19 13.11
N ARG A 239 -6.88 -9.90 12.41
CA ARG A 239 -7.60 -8.61 12.46
C ARG A 239 -6.77 -7.39 12.03
N THR A 240 -5.74 -7.61 11.22
CA THR A 240 -4.99 -6.54 10.56
C THR A 240 -5.19 -6.62 9.06
N HIS A 241 -5.24 -5.44 8.45
CA HIS A 241 -5.52 -5.24 7.04
C HIS A 241 -4.38 -4.43 6.43
N GLY A 242 -4.02 -4.75 5.19
CA GLY A 242 -3.19 -3.86 4.40
C GLY A 242 -4.02 -2.66 3.95
N TYR A 243 -3.38 -1.53 3.73
CA TYR A 243 -4.00 -0.44 2.97
C TYR A 243 -3.02 0.16 1.96
N VAL A 244 -3.60 0.81 0.95
CA VAL A 244 -2.93 1.78 0.11
C VAL A 244 -3.71 3.10 0.18
N LEU A 245 -2.98 4.18 0.33
CA LEU A 245 -3.46 5.56 0.29
C LEU A 245 -2.75 6.26 -0.87
N SER A 246 -3.50 6.65 -1.90
CA SER A 246 -2.99 7.42 -3.04
C SER A 246 -3.73 8.75 -3.10
N ALA A 247 -3.00 9.85 -2.94
CA ALA A 247 -3.59 11.16 -2.66
C ALA A 247 -4.50 11.12 -1.41
N ASN A 248 -5.81 10.96 -1.60
CA ASN A 248 -6.80 10.80 -0.52
C ASN A 248 -7.64 9.52 -0.67
N ASP A 249 -7.37 8.72 -1.72
CA ASP A 249 -8.10 7.50 -1.99
C ASP A 249 -7.50 6.37 -1.16
N PHE A 250 -8.32 5.84 -0.27
CA PHE A 250 -7.98 4.72 0.59
C PHE A 250 -8.55 3.43 0.02
N ALA A 251 -7.73 2.39 -0.09
CA ALA A 251 -8.22 1.05 -0.39
C ALA A 251 -7.62 0.03 0.58
N THR A 252 -8.48 -0.87 1.06
CA THR A 252 -8.06 -2.04 1.84
C THR A 252 -7.45 -3.09 0.92
N ILE A 253 -6.37 -3.71 1.39
CA ILE A 253 -5.70 -4.85 0.76
C ILE A 253 -5.82 -6.04 1.70
N ASP A 254 -6.65 -6.99 1.31
CA ASP A 254 -6.81 -8.28 1.98
C ASP A 254 -6.47 -9.41 1.02
N VAL A 255 -5.49 -10.23 1.39
CA VAL A 255 -5.14 -11.44 0.64
C VAL A 255 -6.27 -12.46 0.83
N PRO A 256 -6.86 -13.01 -0.25
CA PRO A 256 -7.98 -13.94 -0.15
C PRO A 256 -7.66 -15.15 0.73
N GLY A 257 -8.52 -15.41 1.72
CA GLY A 257 -8.37 -16.54 2.65
C GLY A 257 -7.37 -16.32 3.78
N ALA A 258 -6.68 -15.16 3.84
CA ALA A 258 -5.83 -14.81 4.96
C ALA A 258 -6.64 -14.35 6.18
N LEU A 259 -6.16 -14.65 7.39
CA LEU A 259 -6.67 -14.11 8.66
C LEU A 259 -6.24 -12.66 8.92
N ALA A 260 -5.12 -12.27 8.32
CA ALA A 260 -4.55 -10.93 8.41
C ALA A 260 -3.67 -10.66 7.19
N THR A 261 -3.61 -9.39 6.78
CA THR A 261 -2.79 -8.93 5.67
C THR A 261 -2.00 -7.69 6.10
N THR A 262 -0.75 -7.61 5.68
CA THR A 262 0.08 -6.41 5.84
C THR A 262 0.55 -5.92 4.48
N ALA A 263 0.56 -4.61 4.26
CA ALA A 263 1.15 -3.98 3.09
C ALA A 263 2.24 -3.01 3.56
N VAL A 264 3.50 -3.33 3.29
CA VAL A 264 4.65 -2.63 3.92
C VAL A 264 5.66 -2.10 2.92
N GLY A 265 5.70 -2.66 1.70
CA GLY A 265 6.54 -2.17 0.61
C GLY A 265 5.71 -1.78 -0.61
N ILE A 266 6.08 -0.69 -1.28
CA ILE A 266 5.47 -0.26 -2.54
C ILE A 266 6.51 0.41 -3.43
N ASN A 267 6.55 0.04 -4.71
CA ASN A 267 7.40 0.72 -5.69
C ASN A 267 6.62 1.73 -6.54
N THR A 268 7.31 2.48 -7.40
CA THR A 268 6.70 3.52 -8.25
C THR A 268 5.76 2.95 -9.32
N ARG A 269 5.85 1.64 -9.62
CA ARG A 269 4.87 0.95 -10.47
C ARG A 269 3.56 0.65 -9.74
N GLY A 270 3.52 0.80 -8.41
CA GLY A 270 2.38 0.42 -7.59
C GLY A 270 2.30 -1.08 -7.31
N GLU A 271 3.40 -1.81 -7.51
CA GLU A 271 3.53 -3.17 -7.00
C GLU A 271 3.74 -3.11 -5.49
N ILE A 272 2.99 -3.93 -4.75
CA ILE A 272 2.96 -3.89 -3.29
C ILE A 272 3.46 -5.23 -2.76
N VAL A 273 4.27 -5.21 -1.71
CA VAL A 273 4.69 -6.41 -1.00
C VAL A 273 4.29 -6.34 0.46
N GLY A 274 4.12 -7.52 1.04
CA GLY A 274 3.85 -7.66 2.45
C GLY A 274 3.69 -9.11 2.87
N SER A 275 2.92 -9.32 3.94
CA SER A 275 2.69 -10.66 4.50
C SER A 275 1.20 -10.94 4.65
N SER A 276 0.78 -12.16 4.33
CA SER A 276 -0.52 -12.72 4.68
C SER A 276 -0.38 -13.81 5.73
N PHE A 277 -1.30 -13.88 6.67
CA PHE A 277 -1.27 -14.90 7.73
C PHE A 277 -2.38 -15.92 7.50
N ASP A 278 -2.03 -17.20 7.50
CA ASP A 278 -3.00 -18.28 7.36
C ASP A 278 -3.70 -18.61 8.69
N ALA A 279 -4.61 -19.58 8.65
CA ALA A 279 -5.36 -20.02 9.84
C ALA A 279 -4.49 -20.61 10.97
N SER A 280 -3.25 -21.02 10.67
CA SER A 280 -2.29 -21.52 11.64
C SER A 280 -1.43 -20.40 12.26
N GLY A 281 -1.55 -19.18 11.74
CA GLY A 281 -0.72 -18.04 12.12
C GLY A 281 0.62 -17.99 11.39
N SER A 282 0.86 -18.87 10.42
CA SER A 282 2.04 -18.83 9.57
C SER A 282 1.95 -17.66 8.60
N GLY A 283 3.00 -16.83 8.57
CA GLY A 283 3.11 -15.70 7.67
C GLY A 283 3.72 -16.10 6.33
N HIS A 284 3.08 -15.70 5.23
CA HIS A 284 3.49 -15.91 3.85
C HIS A 284 3.80 -14.57 3.21
N GLY A 285 4.93 -14.45 2.52
CA GLY A 285 5.23 -13.25 1.74
C GLY A 285 4.30 -13.17 0.54
N TYR A 286 3.92 -11.96 0.11
CA TYR A 286 3.22 -11.79 -1.16
C TYR A 286 3.76 -10.60 -1.95
N LEU A 287 3.61 -10.70 -3.27
CA LEU A 287 3.68 -9.61 -4.22
C LEU A 287 2.29 -9.44 -4.83
N LEU A 288 1.73 -8.24 -4.64
CA LEU A 288 0.50 -7.82 -5.27
C LEU A 288 0.82 -7.01 -6.52
N ARG A 289 0.33 -7.53 -7.65
CA ARG A 289 0.24 -6.81 -8.91
C ARG A 289 -1.22 -6.57 -9.24
N TRP A 290 -1.50 -5.42 -9.79
CA TRP A 290 -2.78 -5.16 -10.43
C TRP A 290 -2.81 -6.02 -11.69
N GLY A 291 -3.69 -7.01 -11.74
CA GLY A 291 -3.67 -8.02 -12.80
C GLY A 291 -3.83 -7.39 -14.17
N HIS A 292 -2.85 -7.67 -15.02
CA HIS A 292 -2.94 -7.49 -16.46
C HIS A 292 -2.76 -8.87 -17.06
N LEU A 293 -3.78 -9.41 -17.72
CA LEU A 293 -3.55 -10.50 -18.66
C LEU A 293 -2.81 -9.89 -19.85
N GLY A 294 -1.48 -10.08 -19.85
CA GLY A 294 -0.53 -9.99 -20.96
C GLY A 294 -0.45 -8.68 -21.74
N VAL A 295 0.65 -7.93 -21.61
CA VAL A 295 1.64 -7.72 -22.69
C VAL A 295 2.98 -7.33 -22.04
N ILE A 296 4.02 -7.98 -22.53
CA ILE A 296 5.44 -7.85 -22.18
C ILE A 296 5.93 -6.41 -22.45
N ALA A 297 6.96 -6.02 -21.71
CA ALA A 297 7.78 -4.82 -21.85
C ALA A 297 7.91 -4.22 -23.27
N ALA A 298 8.06 -2.88 -23.27
CA ALA A 298 8.48 -1.98 -24.33
C ALA A 298 7.37 -1.37 -25.22
N ARG A 299 7.03 -0.11 -24.88
CA ARG A 299 7.02 1.12 -25.71
C ARG A 299 6.62 2.24 -24.73
N ARG A 300 7.50 3.17 -24.33
CA ARG A 300 7.88 4.36 -25.11
C ARG A 300 6.90 4.56 -26.26
N ASP A 301 5.83 5.29 -25.94
CA ASP A 301 5.10 6.29 -26.73
C ASP A 301 4.13 6.88 -25.67
N ALA A 302 4.41 8.00 -24.99
CA ALA A 302 4.37 9.36 -25.52
C ALA A 302 3.20 9.55 -26.51
N ASN A 303 2.16 10.26 -26.06
CA ASN A 303 0.93 10.62 -26.77
C ASN A 303 -0.02 9.47 -27.13
N ASP A 304 -1.21 9.48 -26.51
CA ASP A 304 -2.48 9.37 -27.24
C ASP A 304 -3.64 9.90 -26.35
N ASP A 305 -4.14 11.06 -26.76
CA ASP A 305 -5.53 11.58 -26.66
C ASP A 305 -6.16 11.99 -25.32
N ALA A 306 -5.52 12.91 -24.59
CA ALA A 306 -6.17 13.69 -23.52
C ALA A 306 -6.63 15.11 -23.94
N GLU A 307 -6.50 15.52 -25.20
CA GLU A 307 -6.62 16.94 -25.57
C GLU A 307 -8.00 17.44 -26.03
N ASP A 308 -9.05 16.61 -26.11
CA ASP A 308 -10.32 17.05 -26.75
C ASP A 308 -11.61 16.66 -26.01
N SER A 309 -11.56 16.49 -24.68
CA SER A 309 -12.76 16.27 -23.85
C SER A 309 -12.91 17.38 -22.81
N PRO A 310 -14.12 17.95 -22.61
CA PRO A 310 -14.35 18.96 -21.58
C PRO A 310 -13.89 18.46 -20.21
N ARG A 311 -13.13 19.29 -19.49
CA ARG A 311 -12.65 19.00 -18.13
C ARG A 311 -13.76 19.00 -17.07
N ALA A 312 -14.97 19.42 -17.42
CA ALA A 312 -16.14 19.27 -16.57
C ALA A 312 -17.40 19.19 -17.44
N GLY A 313 -18.46 18.59 -16.91
CA GLY A 313 -19.72 18.47 -17.62
C GLY A 313 -20.65 17.44 -16.98
N THR A 314 -21.58 16.94 -17.77
CA THR A 314 -22.42 15.81 -17.39
C THR A 314 -22.06 14.58 -18.20
N PHE A 315 -22.28 13.41 -17.62
CA PHE A 315 -22.23 12.17 -18.37
C PHE A 315 -23.36 11.22 -17.96
N HIS A 316 -23.82 10.47 -18.94
CA HIS A 316 -24.69 9.31 -18.79
C HIS A 316 -23.90 8.03 -19.05
N ALA A 317 -24.14 7.00 -18.25
CA ALA A 317 -23.63 5.65 -18.45
C ALA A 317 -24.68 4.60 -18.08
N GLN A 318 -24.56 3.41 -18.65
CA GLN A 318 -25.33 2.24 -18.26
C GLN A 318 -24.38 1.08 -17.99
N LYS A 319 -24.72 0.28 -16.99
CA LYS A 319 -23.96 -0.92 -16.62
C LYS A 319 -24.84 -2.15 -16.61
N ASN A 320 -24.27 -3.25 -17.05
CA ASN A 320 -24.82 -4.57 -16.91
C ASN A 320 -24.11 -5.31 -15.77
N CYS A 321 -24.88 -5.82 -14.82
CA CYS A 321 -24.44 -6.48 -13.61
C CYS A 321 -24.78 -7.98 -13.61
N ALA A 322 -25.03 -8.60 -14.77
CA ALA A 322 -25.38 -10.02 -14.84
C ALA A 322 -24.26 -10.92 -14.29
N GLN A 323 -23.01 -10.44 -14.31
CA GLN A 323 -21.83 -11.11 -13.77
C GLN A 323 -21.58 -10.80 -12.29
N TYR A 324 -22.35 -9.89 -11.68
CA TYR A 324 -22.20 -9.51 -10.28
C TYR A 324 -23.03 -10.42 -9.38
N SER A 325 -22.37 -11.29 -8.63
CA SER A 325 -23.00 -12.22 -7.69
C SER A 325 -23.33 -11.60 -6.33
N GLY A 326 -23.02 -10.32 -6.12
CA GLY A 326 -23.17 -9.64 -4.83
C GLY A 326 -22.00 -9.86 -3.87
N LEU A 327 -20.92 -10.49 -4.30
CA LEU A 327 -19.71 -10.70 -3.50
C LEU A 327 -18.68 -9.58 -3.72
N ALA A 328 -17.81 -9.38 -2.73
CA ALA A 328 -16.63 -8.52 -2.86
C ALA A 328 -15.73 -9.00 -4.02
N GLY A 329 -15.12 -8.07 -4.74
CA GLY A 329 -14.36 -8.31 -5.97
C GLY A 329 -15.22 -8.54 -7.22
N GLY A 330 -16.53 -8.73 -7.07
CA GLY A 330 -17.45 -8.85 -8.20
C GLY A 330 -17.58 -7.52 -8.96
N PHE A 331 -17.97 -7.59 -10.24
CA PHE A 331 -18.05 -6.40 -11.08
C PHE A 331 -19.31 -6.33 -11.96
N CYS A 332 -19.67 -5.12 -12.34
CA CYS A 332 -20.54 -4.85 -13.48
C CYS A 332 -19.71 -4.30 -14.65
N THR A 333 -20.21 -4.40 -15.87
CA THR A 333 -19.56 -3.87 -17.07
C THR A 333 -20.36 -2.71 -17.63
N LEU A 334 -19.71 -1.58 -17.91
CA LEU A 334 -20.36 -0.47 -18.61
C LEU A 334 -20.69 -0.88 -20.05
N THR A 335 -21.96 -0.80 -20.40
CA THR A 335 -22.49 -1.09 -21.75
C THR A 335 -22.73 0.19 -22.55
N VAL A 336 -22.90 1.32 -21.86
CA VAL A 336 -23.06 2.65 -22.46
C VAL A 336 -22.25 3.63 -21.63
N SER A 337 -21.55 4.55 -22.30
CA SER A 337 -20.96 5.73 -21.66
C SER A 337 -20.85 6.85 -22.66
N THR A 338 -21.17 8.06 -22.21
CA THR A 338 -21.00 9.30 -22.96
C THR A 338 -19.68 10.01 -22.65
N LEU A 339 -18.94 9.56 -21.62
CA LEU A 339 -17.65 10.12 -21.24
C LEU A 339 -16.51 9.29 -21.83
N LYS A 340 -15.72 9.87 -22.74
CA LYS A 340 -14.64 9.18 -23.47
C LYS A 340 -13.58 8.57 -22.53
N GLN A 341 -13.31 9.23 -21.41
CA GLN A 341 -12.37 8.75 -20.40
C GLN A 341 -12.84 7.46 -19.73
N ILE A 342 -14.15 7.20 -19.69
CA ILE A 342 -14.77 5.99 -19.14
C ILE A 342 -15.48 5.23 -20.28
N PRO A 343 -14.75 4.57 -21.20
CA PRO A 343 -15.35 3.94 -22.36
C PRO A 343 -16.24 2.74 -22.02
N VAL A 344 -17.06 2.32 -22.98
CA VAL A 344 -17.78 1.03 -22.93
C VAL A 344 -16.79 -0.12 -22.71
N GLY A 345 -17.18 -1.10 -21.91
CA GLY A 345 -16.31 -2.19 -21.46
C GLY A 345 -15.57 -1.90 -20.16
N THR A 346 -15.64 -0.68 -19.63
CA THR A 346 -15.12 -0.36 -18.29
C THR A 346 -15.75 -1.25 -17.23
N LYS A 347 -14.92 -1.87 -16.39
CA LYS A 347 -15.38 -2.67 -15.24
C LYS A 347 -15.63 -1.75 -14.04
N VAL A 348 -16.75 -1.97 -13.36
CA VAL A 348 -17.11 -1.36 -12.09
C VAL A 348 -16.96 -2.44 -11.01
N VAL A 349 -15.83 -2.44 -10.29
CA VAL A 349 -15.46 -3.49 -9.33
C VAL A 349 -15.81 -3.06 -7.91
N TYR A 350 -16.53 -3.89 -7.16
CA TYR A 350 -16.98 -3.58 -5.79
C TYR A 350 -16.05 -4.18 -4.74
N ALA A 351 -15.57 -3.39 -3.78
CA ALA A 351 -14.72 -3.84 -2.69
C ALA A 351 -15.46 -4.64 -1.61
N SER A 352 -16.78 -4.45 -1.47
CA SER A 352 -17.59 -5.10 -0.43
C SER A 352 -18.76 -5.88 -1.01
N ALA A 353 -19.17 -6.92 -0.27
CA ALA A 353 -20.32 -7.73 -0.62
C ALA A 353 -21.64 -6.95 -0.38
N ALA A 354 -22.60 -7.12 -1.27
CA ALA A 354 -23.94 -6.60 -1.09
C ALA A 354 -24.73 -7.44 -0.08
N THR A 355 -25.52 -6.78 0.77
CA THR A 355 -26.54 -7.44 1.59
C THR A 355 -27.83 -7.64 0.80
N ALA A 356 -28.81 -8.34 1.37
CA ALA A 356 -30.12 -8.52 0.75
C ALA A 356 -30.83 -7.19 0.40
N THR A 357 -30.57 -6.13 1.17
CA THR A 357 -31.32 -4.86 1.08
C THR A 357 -30.47 -3.66 0.67
N ALA A 358 -29.14 -3.72 0.81
CA ALA A 358 -28.26 -2.59 0.56
C ALA A 358 -26.89 -3.02 0.01
N LEU A 359 -26.22 -2.10 -0.69
CA LEU A 359 -24.81 -2.17 -1.06
C LEU A 359 -24.17 -0.81 -0.72
N SER A 360 -23.34 -0.81 0.31
CA SER A 360 -22.39 0.26 0.64
C SER A 360 -21.01 -0.31 0.34
N SER A 361 -20.30 0.26 -0.63
CA SER A 361 -19.03 -0.31 -1.10
C SER A 361 -18.17 0.73 -1.76
N ASP A 362 -16.89 0.73 -1.43
CA ASP A 362 -15.89 1.35 -2.30
C ASP A 362 -15.85 0.59 -3.63
N LEU A 363 -15.53 1.29 -4.71
CA LEU A 363 -15.46 0.73 -6.04
C LEU A 363 -14.38 1.35 -6.90
N MET A 364 -13.99 0.60 -7.93
CA MET A 364 -13.01 1.02 -8.93
C MET A 364 -13.61 1.00 -10.32
N LEU A 365 -13.34 2.03 -11.11
CA LEU A 365 -13.53 2.01 -12.56
C LEU A 365 -12.24 1.63 -13.26
N VAL A 366 -12.29 0.52 -13.98
CA VAL A 366 -11.15 -0.03 -14.70
C VAL A 366 -11.47 -0.05 -16.20
N PRO A 367 -11.14 1.02 -16.94
CA PRO A 367 -11.35 1.09 -18.39
C PRO A 367 -10.33 0.25 -19.16
N PRO A 368 -10.75 -0.46 -20.22
CA PRO A 368 -9.82 -1.11 -21.15
C PRO A 368 -9.35 -0.14 -22.26
N PRO A 369 -8.11 -0.23 -22.75
CA PRO A 369 -6.86 -0.63 -22.09
C PRO A 369 -6.16 0.58 -21.43
N GLY A 370 -5.55 0.38 -20.26
CA GLY A 370 -4.74 1.42 -19.63
C GLY A 370 -4.60 1.24 -18.11
N ASN A 371 -3.47 1.68 -17.56
CA ASN A 371 -3.17 1.60 -16.12
C ASN A 371 -3.88 2.69 -15.28
N SER A 372 -4.96 3.27 -15.81
CA SER A 372 -5.70 4.36 -15.15
C SER A 372 -6.95 3.81 -14.49
N VAL A 373 -7.10 4.02 -13.19
CA VAL A 373 -8.24 3.57 -12.40
C VAL A 373 -8.89 4.80 -11.77
N ALA A 374 -10.22 4.89 -11.77
CA ALA A 374 -10.92 5.89 -10.95
C ALA A 374 -11.47 5.23 -9.67
N PHE A 375 -11.45 5.94 -8.56
CA PHE A 375 -11.90 5.46 -7.25
C PHE A 375 -13.18 6.16 -6.83
N GLY A 376 -14.08 5.42 -6.18
CA GLY A 376 -15.32 5.99 -5.67
C GLY A 376 -16.02 5.13 -4.63
N HIS A 377 -17.12 5.62 -4.10
CA HIS A 377 -17.95 4.95 -3.11
C HIS A 377 -19.42 4.94 -3.56
N VAL A 378 -20.07 3.78 -3.46
CA VAL A 378 -21.49 3.61 -3.78
C VAL A 378 -22.33 3.35 -2.54
N GLU A 379 -23.47 4.01 -2.48
CA GLU A 379 -24.57 3.72 -1.56
C GLU A 379 -25.82 3.38 -2.37
N LEU A 380 -26.24 2.11 -2.32
CA LEU A 380 -27.35 1.60 -3.12
C LEU A 380 -28.37 0.89 -2.24
N ASN A 381 -29.60 1.41 -2.23
CA ASN A 381 -30.73 0.70 -1.67
C ASN A 381 -31.29 -0.28 -2.71
N ARG A 382 -31.19 -1.58 -2.42
CA ARG A 382 -31.59 -2.66 -3.34
C ARG A 382 -33.10 -2.93 -3.32
N VAL A 383 -33.81 -2.43 -2.30
CA VAL A 383 -35.27 -2.51 -2.18
C VAL A 383 -35.93 -1.42 -3.03
N THR A 384 -35.53 -0.16 -2.84
CA THR A 384 -36.05 0.99 -3.61
C THR A 384 -35.40 1.10 -4.99
N ARG A 385 -34.28 0.40 -5.20
CA ARG A 385 -33.50 0.37 -6.44
C ARG A 385 -32.99 1.75 -6.88
N THR A 386 -32.59 2.54 -5.90
CA THR A 386 -32.04 3.89 -6.06
C THR A 386 -30.79 4.02 -5.22
N GLY A 387 -29.86 4.86 -5.65
CA GLY A 387 -28.62 5.07 -4.91
C GLY A 387 -27.81 6.24 -5.45
N THR A 388 -26.69 6.48 -4.79
CA THR A 388 -25.70 7.50 -5.16
C THR A 388 -24.33 6.86 -5.27
N LEU A 389 -23.50 7.43 -6.13
CA LEU A 389 -22.10 7.07 -6.26
C LEU A 389 -21.29 8.35 -6.41
N THR A 390 -20.20 8.45 -5.66
CA THR A 390 -19.25 9.56 -5.77
C THR A 390 -17.89 9.03 -6.19
N PHE A 391 -17.29 9.65 -7.21
CA PHE A 391 -15.91 9.44 -7.61
C PHE A 391 -15.04 10.56 -7.05
N SER A 392 -13.87 10.21 -6.50
CA SER A 392 -13.02 11.12 -5.73
C SER A 392 -11.54 11.07 -6.09
N GLY A 393 -11.22 10.60 -7.29
CA GLY A 393 -9.84 10.59 -7.77
C GLY A 393 -9.56 9.39 -8.64
N GLY A 394 -8.28 9.18 -8.90
CA GLY A 394 -7.82 8.13 -9.77
C GLY A 394 -6.35 8.25 -10.18
N THR A 395 -5.87 7.19 -10.82
CA THR A 395 -4.53 7.11 -11.39
C THR A 395 -4.53 7.46 -12.88
N GLY A 396 -3.37 7.84 -13.41
CA GLY A 396 -3.19 8.14 -14.83
C GLY A 396 -4.16 9.22 -15.31
N LYS A 397 -5.01 8.89 -16.28
CA LYS A 397 -5.96 9.86 -16.87
C LYS A 397 -7.09 10.31 -15.93
N PHE A 398 -7.24 9.67 -14.76
CA PHE A 398 -8.25 10.03 -13.75
C PHE A 398 -7.68 10.83 -12.58
N GLN A 399 -6.45 11.33 -12.69
CA GLN A 399 -5.95 12.29 -11.70
C GLN A 399 -6.88 13.50 -11.60
N HIS A 400 -7.23 13.85 -10.36
CA HIS A 400 -8.18 14.93 -10.04
C HIS A 400 -9.59 14.74 -10.60
N PHE A 401 -9.97 13.51 -10.96
CA PHE A 401 -11.34 13.21 -11.40
C PHE A 401 -12.30 13.23 -10.21
N SER A 402 -13.39 13.96 -10.33
CA SER A 402 -14.51 13.93 -9.39
C SER A 402 -15.81 13.78 -10.15
N ALA A 403 -16.76 13.01 -9.59
CA ALA A 403 -18.11 12.97 -10.12
C ALA A 403 -19.14 12.58 -9.06
N ASN A 404 -20.34 13.15 -9.18
CA ASN A 404 -21.50 12.77 -8.39
C ASN A 404 -22.52 12.12 -9.30
N VAL A 405 -22.90 10.89 -8.97
CA VAL A 405 -23.68 9.99 -9.82
C VAL A 405 -24.98 9.62 -9.10
N THR A 406 -26.10 9.79 -9.79
CA THR A 406 -27.38 9.23 -9.39
C THR A 406 -27.58 7.88 -10.06
N ILE A 407 -27.97 6.87 -9.28
CA ILE A 407 -28.17 5.51 -9.76
C ILE A 407 -29.67 5.21 -9.86
N SER A 408 -30.09 4.75 -11.03
CA SER A 408 -31.45 4.27 -11.27
C SER A 408 -31.45 2.85 -11.86
N PHE A 409 -32.48 2.08 -11.52
CA PHE A 409 -32.68 0.75 -12.09
C PHE A 409 -33.45 0.83 -13.41
N LEU A 410 -32.97 0.10 -14.42
CA LEU A 410 -33.62 0.06 -15.72
C LEU A 410 -34.52 -1.18 -15.84
N TYR A 411 -33.91 -2.36 -15.86
CA TYR A 411 -34.56 -3.66 -16.00
C TYR A 411 -33.54 -4.73 -15.53
N PRO A 412 -33.90 -6.02 -15.37
CA PRO A 412 -33.10 -6.99 -14.63
C PRO A 412 -31.60 -6.92 -14.95
N GLN A 413 -30.78 -6.79 -13.89
CA GLN A 413 -29.33 -6.66 -13.94
C GLN A 413 -28.76 -5.40 -14.63
N ASN A 414 -29.57 -4.44 -15.08
CA ASN A 414 -29.10 -3.22 -15.75
C ASN A 414 -29.44 -1.97 -14.95
N TRP A 415 -28.47 -1.06 -14.86
CA TRP A 415 -28.56 0.17 -14.07
C TRP A 415 -28.05 1.35 -14.88
N ALA A 416 -28.67 2.50 -14.72
CA ALA A 416 -28.25 3.77 -15.32
C ALA A 416 -27.59 4.67 -14.28
N TRP A 417 -26.63 5.45 -14.78
CA TRP A 417 -25.87 6.47 -14.08
C TRP A 417 -26.06 7.79 -14.80
N ASP A 418 -26.53 8.79 -14.08
CA ASP A 418 -26.57 10.17 -14.53
C ASP A 418 -25.72 11.00 -13.58
N ALA A 419 -24.75 11.73 -14.13
CA ALA A 419 -23.70 12.32 -13.31
C ALA A 419 -23.24 13.69 -13.79
N THR A 420 -22.76 14.49 -12.85
CA THR A 420 -21.90 15.65 -13.09
C THR A 420 -20.46 15.26 -12.78
N TYR A 421 -19.51 15.66 -13.61
CA TYR A 421 -18.08 15.36 -13.43
C TYR A 421 -17.20 16.60 -13.61
N SER A 422 -16.00 16.53 -13.04
CA SER A 422 -14.91 17.48 -13.25
C SER A 422 -13.53 16.79 -13.16
N PHE A 423 -12.52 17.42 -13.75
CA PHE A 423 -11.11 17.13 -13.63
C PHE A 423 -10.43 18.39 -13.11
N GLY A 424 -9.99 18.39 -11.86
CA GLY A 424 -9.25 19.51 -11.27
C GLY A 424 -7.97 19.84 -12.07
N ASN A 425 -7.54 21.09 -12.05
CA ASN A 425 -6.32 21.52 -12.76
C ASN A 425 -5.06 21.02 -12.04
N GLU A 426 -4.04 20.60 -12.80
CA GLU A 426 -2.69 20.47 -12.25
C GLU A 426 -2.22 21.88 -11.86
N GLY A 427 -2.34 22.23 -10.58
CA GLY A 427 -1.77 23.45 -10.01
C GLY A 427 -2.74 24.51 -9.48
N ASP A 428 -4.00 24.21 -9.17
CA ASP A 428 -4.88 25.19 -8.50
C ASP A 428 -4.82 25.07 -6.96
N PRO A 429 -4.43 26.12 -6.21
CA PRO A 429 -4.34 26.11 -4.75
C PRO A 429 -5.69 26.15 -4.00
N ASP A 430 -6.81 26.39 -4.69
CA ASP A 430 -8.04 26.89 -4.06
C ASP A 430 -9.18 25.88 -3.80
N ASP A 431 -9.00 24.58 -3.97
CA ASP A 431 -10.01 23.57 -3.56
C ASP A 431 -9.68 22.93 -2.19
N ARG A 432 -9.25 23.75 -1.22
CA ARG A 432 -9.26 23.40 0.21
C ARG A 432 -10.06 24.42 1.00
N ASP A 433 -11.35 24.19 1.08
CA ASP A 433 -12.19 24.66 2.19
C ASP A 433 -13.00 23.48 2.74
#